data_AF-X1BWT5-F1
#
_entry.id   AF-X1BWT5-F1
#
_cell.length_a   1.000
_cell.length_b   1.000
_cell.length_c   1.000
_cell.angle_alpha   90.00
_cell.angle_beta   90.00
_cell.angle_gamma   90.00
#
_symmetry.space_group_name_H-M   'P 1'
#
loop_
_entity.id
_entity.type
_entity.pdbx_description
1 polymer ?
#
loop_
_entity_poly.entity_id
_entity_poly.type
_entity_poly.pdbx_seq_one_letter_code
_entity_poly.pdbx_strand_id
1 'polypeptide(L)'
;MVRKGKFKLFSYIVDDYIIFYKSSNKIKKYIAFSILICEEYNSLIPVLNKFLIQRFLNYYTIQININSRNKKVILLNIEDKKKDRILKFFNLIYQELIKSRIKIDFLSKDQLETTFLNIVFKNFSSNIIGSQVSETLLLKDEETSRYIDIYDINLSNIKEKNTFFLNFINLLTKLNRNGYLIINFRRDSE
;
A
#
# COMPACT_ATOMS: atom_id res chain seq x y z
N MET A 1 -27.62 24.78 8.31
CA MET A 1 -26.44 24.55 9.18
C MET A 1 -25.97 23.11 9.03
N VAL A 2 -24.85 22.88 8.32
CA VAL A 2 -24.28 21.54 8.16
C VAL A 2 -23.47 21.20 9.42
N ARG A 3 -23.86 20.16 10.15
CA ARG A 3 -23.13 19.69 11.34
C ARG A 3 -21.74 19.21 10.91
N LYS A 4 -20.69 19.88 11.39
CA LYS A 4 -19.29 19.42 11.30
C LYS A 4 -19.19 18.03 11.94
N GLY A 5 -19.11 17.00 11.10
CA GLY A 5 -18.83 15.65 11.55
C GLY A 5 -17.43 15.59 12.14
N LYS A 6 -17.31 15.47 13.46
CA LYS A 6 -16.06 15.12 14.13
C LYS A 6 -15.64 13.74 13.61
N PHE A 7 -14.51 13.66 12.90
CA PHE A 7 -13.93 12.40 12.46
C PHE A 7 -13.62 11.56 13.71
N LYS A 8 -14.36 10.48 13.94
CA LYS A 8 -14.01 9.48 14.96
C LYS A 8 -12.92 8.59 14.35
N LEU A 9 -11.77 8.53 15.02
CA LEU A 9 -10.73 7.55 14.74
C LEU A 9 -11.37 6.17 14.65
N PHE A 10 -11.14 5.54 13.51
CA PHE A 10 -11.74 4.29 13.11
C PHE A 10 -11.26 3.14 14.00
N SER A 11 -12.18 2.38 14.59
CA SER A 11 -11.84 1.12 15.26
C SER A 11 -11.25 0.16 14.23
N TYR A 12 -10.00 -0.26 14.43
CA TYR A 12 -9.36 -1.33 13.65
C TYR A 12 -9.20 -2.58 14.51
N ILE A 13 -9.05 -3.73 13.85
CA ILE A 13 -8.81 -5.03 14.50
C ILE A 13 -7.59 -5.65 13.84
N VAL A 14 -6.61 -6.06 14.64
CA VAL A 14 -5.47 -6.85 14.18
C VAL A 14 -5.81 -8.34 14.32
N ASP A 15 -5.61 -9.09 13.26
CA ASP A 15 -5.95 -10.51 13.13
C ASP A 15 -4.77 -11.22 12.46
N ASP A 16 -3.84 -11.71 13.30
CA ASP A 16 -2.53 -12.24 12.95
C ASP A 16 -1.75 -11.36 11.94
N TYR A 17 -1.86 -11.65 10.65
CA TYR A 17 -1.13 -10.98 9.57
C TYR A 17 -1.94 -9.87 8.87
N ILE A 18 -3.15 -9.56 9.37
CA ILE A 18 -4.07 -8.62 8.73
C ILE A 18 -4.57 -7.57 9.73
N ILE A 19 -4.64 -6.32 9.30
CA ILE A 19 -5.38 -5.25 9.99
C ILE A 19 -6.68 -4.97 9.24
N PHE A 20 -7.80 -5.10 9.93
CA PHE A 20 -9.12 -4.80 9.42
C PHE A 20 -9.58 -3.40 9.81
N TYR A 21 -10.19 -2.73 8.86
CA TYR A 21 -10.88 -1.47 9.03
C TYR A 21 -12.27 -1.54 8.36
N LYS A 22 -13.29 -0.98 9.01
CA LYS A 22 -14.64 -0.89 8.45
C LYS A 22 -14.92 0.52 7.96
N SER A 23 -15.08 0.68 6.65
CA SER A 23 -15.41 1.98 6.06
C SER A 23 -16.69 2.56 6.65
N SER A 24 -16.65 3.83 7.06
CA SER A 24 -17.81 4.60 7.53
C SER A 24 -18.71 5.13 6.40
N ASN A 25 -18.34 4.93 5.14
CA ASN A 25 -19.12 5.41 4.01
C ASN A 25 -20.44 4.62 3.84
N LYS A 26 -21.39 5.18 3.07
CA LYS A 26 -22.73 4.60 2.82
C LYS A 26 -22.70 3.15 2.33
N ILE A 27 -21.61 2.73 1.68
CA ILE A 27 -21.35 1.33 1.30
C ILE A 27 -20.44 0.72 2.37
N LYS A 28 -21.02 -0.06 3.29
CA LYS A 28 -20.28 -0.78 4.33
C LYS A 28 -19.37 -1.84 3.67
N LYS A 29 -18.12 -1.47 3.39
CA LYS A 29 -17.04 -2.39 3.00
C LYS A 29 -16.07 -2.58 4.16
N TYR A 30 -15.55 -3.79 4.28
CA TYR A 30 -14.34 -4.06 5.03
C TYR A 30 -13.14 -3.78 4.12
N ILE A 31 -12.16 -3.11 4.67
CA ILE A 31 -10.87 -2.85 4.06
C ILE A 31 -9.85 -3.52 4.97
N ALA A 32 -8.90 -4.22 4.39
CA ALA A 32 -7.88 -4.90 5.15
C ALA A 32 -6.50 -4.69 4.55
N PHE A 33 -5.51 -4.66 5.44
CA PHE A 33 -4.13 -4.42 5.12
C PHE A 33 -3.24 -5.54 5.65
N SER A 34 -2.30 -5.98 4.84
CA SER A 34 -1.20 -6.85 5.27
C SER A 34 0.11 -6.20 4.84
N ILE A 35 1.15 -6.35 5.65
CA ILE A 35 2.48 -5.85 5.34
C ILE A 35 3.43 -7.04 5.26
N LEU A 36 4.19 -7.11 4.17
CA LEU A 36 5.26 -8.08 4.00
C LEU A 36 6.58 -7.39 3.68
N ILE A 37 7.66 -8.01 4.12
CA ILE A 37 9.03 -7.55 3.92
C ILE A 37 9.75 -8.57 3.04
N CYS A 38 10.44 -8.08 2.01
CA CYS A 38 11.22 -8.93 1.12
C CYS A 38 12.53 -8.24 0.70
N GLU A 39 13.54 -9.05 0.39
CA GLU A 39 14.80 -8.58 -0.18
C GLU A 39 14.67 -8.44 -1.71
N GLU A 40 14.05 -9.42 -2.37
CA GLU A 40 13.79 -9.43 -3.80
C GLU A 40 12.29 -9.34 -4.10
N TYR A 41 11.87 -8.29 -4.82
CA TYR A 41 10.46 -8.08 -5.18
C TYR A 41 10.17 -8.40 -6.65
N ASN A 42 11.20 -8.54 -7.50
CA ASN A 42 11.04 -8.72 -8.94
C ASN A 42 10.21 -9.98 -9.28
N SER A 43 10.48 -11.06 -8.57
CA SER A 43 9.77 -12.34 -8.67
C SER A 43 8.36 -12.28 -8.07
N LEU A 44 8.09 -11.34 -7.16
CA LEU A 44 6.77 -11.14 -6.55
C LEU A 44 5.81 -10.39 -7.46
N ILE A 45 6.29 -9.43 -8.25
CA ILE A 45 5.43 -8.58 -9.08
C ILE A 45 4.50 -9.38 -9.99
N PRO A 46 4.97 -10.39 -10.77
CA PRO A 46 4.06 -11.18 -11.60
C PRO A 46 2.96 -11.87 -10.79
N VAL A 47 3.28 -12.37 -9.60
CA VAL A 47 2.33 -13.05 -8.71
C VAL A 47 1.31 -12.07 -8.15
N LEU A 48 1.75 -10.89 -7.70
CA LEU A 48 0.87 -9.84 -7.19
C LEU A 48 -0.03 -9.27 -8.31
N ASN A 49 0.50 -9.12 -9.52
CA ASN A 49 -0.29 -8.70 -10.69
C ASN A 49 -1.37 -9.72 -11.06
N LYS A 50 -1.08 -11.03 -10.96
CA LYS A 50 -2.10 -12.09 -11.11
C LYS A 50 -3.24 -11.89 -10.10
N PHE A 51 -2.93 -11.57 -8.84
CA PHE A 51 -3.96 -11.33 -7.81
C PHE A 51 -4.76 -10.04 -8.02
N LEU A 52 -4.15 -8.98 -8.57
CA LEU A 52 -4.89 -7.79 -9.00
C LEU A 52 -5.89 -8.12 -10.11
N ILE A 53 -5.46 -8.87 -11.13
CA ILE A 53 -6.32 -9.28 -12.26
C ILE A 53 -7.47 -10.16 -11.77
N GLN A 54 -7.20 -11.09 -10.86
CA GLN A 54 -8.19 -11.98 -10.24
C GLN A 54 -9.09 -11.28 -9.20
N ARG A 55 -8.86 -10.00 -8.90
CA ARG A 55 -9.61 -9.21 -7.89
C ARG A 55 -9.50 -9.77 -6.47
N PHE A 56 -8.42 -10.45 -6.15
CA PHE A 56 -8.09 -10.84 -4.77
C PHE A 56 -7.39 -9.70 -4.02
N LEU A 57 -6.67 -8.86 -4.75
CA LEU A 57 -6.14 -7.59 -4.27
C LEU A 57 -6.92 -6.45 -4.91
N ASN A 58 -7.15 -5.40 -4.12
CA ASN A 58 -7.65 -4.12 -4.62
C ASN A 58 -6.50 -3.31 -5.20
N TYR A 59 -5.43 -3.18 -4.43
CA TYR A 59 -4.15 -2.63 -4.83
C TYR A 59 -3.03 -3.23 -3.99
N TYR A 60 -1.79 -3.05 -4.43
CA TYR A 60 -0.62 -3.23 -3.57
C TYR A 60 0.36 -2.09 -3.77
N THR A 61 1.14 -1.77 -2.73
CA THR A 61 2.13 -0.71 -2.76
C THR A 61 3.49 -1.27 -2.43
N ILE A 62 4.52 -0.87 -3.17
CA ILE A 62 5.92 -1.19 -2.87
C ILE A 62 6.61 0.09 -2.44
N GLN A 63 7.21 0.08 -1.26
CA GLN A 63 8.11 1.11 -0.77
C GLN A 63 9.57 0.66 -0.94
N ILE A 64 10.32 1.45 -1.69
CA ILE A 64 11.73 1.22 -1.99
C ILE A 64 12.53 2.38 -1.42
N ASN A 65 13.51 2.10 -0.56
CA ASN A 65 14.51 3.10 -0.19
C ASN A 65 15.54 3.21 -1.34
N ILE A 66 15.69 4.39 -1.91
CA ILE A 66 16.55 4.62 -3.09
C ILE A 66 18.03 4.32 -2.76
N ASN A 67 18.44 4.58 -1.51
CA ASN A 67 19.82 4.41 -1.04
C ASN A 67 20.09 3.07 -0.37
N SER A 68 19.05 2.35 0.08
CA SER A 68 19.21 1.08 0.79
C SER A 68 18.44 -0.01 0.07
N ARG A 69 19.19 -0.93 -0.54
CA ARG A 69 18.63 -2.04 -1.31
C ARG A 69 18.19 -3.21 -0.44
N ASN A 70 18.32 -3.17 0.88
CA ASN A 70 18.35 -4.40 1.65
C ASN A 70 16.96 -4.95 2.00
N LYS A 71 15.95 -4.11 2.25
CA LYS A 71 14.59 -4.56 2.56
C LYS A 71 13.56 -3.63 1.95
N LYS A 72 12.56 -4.22 1.29
CA LYS A 72 11.43 -3.51 0.69
C LYS A 72 10.18 -3.85 1.48
N VAL A 73 9.34 -2.85 1.68
CA VAL A 73 8.05 -3.00 2.37
C VAL A 73 6.98 -3.05 1.30
N ILE A 74 6.16 -4.10 1.33
CA ILE A 74 5.02 -4.24 0.44
C ILE A 74 3.75 -4.23 1.29
N LEU A 75 2.86 -3.30 0.98
CA LEU A 75 1.53 -3.19 1.57
C LEU A 75 0.52 -3.81 0.61
N LEU A 76 -0.23 -4.79 1.09
CA LEU A 76 -1.34 -5.40 0.37
C LEU A 76 -2.65 -4.77 0.86
N ASN A 77 -3.52 -4.37 -0.07
CA ASN A 77 -4.87 -3.92 0.24
C ASN A 77 -5.90 -4.87 -0.34
N ILE A 78 -6.82 -5.31 0.51
CA ILE A 78 -7.95 -6.17 0.14
C ILE A 78 -9.22 -5.47 0.60
N GLU A 79 -10.23 -5.41 -0.26
CA GLU A 79 -11.54 -4.92 0.12
C GLU A 79 -12.65 -5.91 -0.28
N ASP A 80 -13.63 -6.06 0.60
CA ASP A 80 -14.86 -6.79 0.28
C ASP A 80 -16.00 -6.34 1.21
N LYS A 81 -17.24 -6.69 0.86
CA LYS A 81 -18.40 -6.47 1.73
C LYS A 81 -18.42 -7.43 2.93
N LYS A 82 -17.73 -8.58 2.85
CA LYS A 82 -17.70 -9.61 3.90
C LYS A 82 -16.26 -9.88 4.40
N LYS A 83 -16.06 -9.82 5.73
CA LYS A 83 -14.76 -10.11 6.39
C LYS A 83 -14.21 -11.49 5.98
N ASP A 84 -15.05 -12.53 5.97
CA ASP A 84 -14.62 -13.90 5.64
C ASP A 84 -14.07 -14.02 4.22
N ARG A 85 -14.58 -13.21 3.29
CA ARG A 85 -14.09 -13.21 1.91
C ARG A 85 -12.70 -12.60 1.81
N ILE A 86 -12.45 -11.55 2.59
CA ILE A 86 -11.10 -10.98 2.74
C ILE A 86 -10.14 -12.03 3.29
N LEU A 87 -10.50 -12.73 4.36
CA LEU A 87 -9.67 -13.79 4.94
C LEU A 87 -9.36 -14.90 3.93
N LYS A 88 -10.35 -15.32 3.13
CA LYS A 88 -10.14 -16.30 2.05
C LYS A 88 -9.16 -15.79 1.00
N PHE A 89 -9.33 -14.56 0.52
CA PHE A 89 -8.40 -13.96 -0.44
C PHE A 89 -6.98 -13.84 0.11
N PHE A 90 -6.85 -13.37 1.35
CA PHE A 90 -5.57 -13.30 2.02
C PHE A 90 -4.90 -14.67 2.12
N ASN A 91 -5.61 -15.70 2.55
CA ASN A 91 -5.05 -17.05 2.68
C ASN A 91 -4.56 -17.62 1.33
N LEU A 92 -5.28 -17.35 0.24
CA LEU A 92 -4.84 -17.72 -1.11
C LEU A 92 -3.54 -17.01 -1.49
N ILE A 93 -3.45 -15.70 -1.21
CA ILE A 93 -2.25 -14.90 -1.46
C ILE A 93 -1.07 -15.42 -0.63
N TYR A 94 -1.28 -15.58 0.68
CA TYR A 94 -0.29 -16.05 1.64
C TYR A 94 0.29 -17.42 1.22
N GLN A 95 -0.57 -18.37 0.85
CA GLN A 95 -0.15 -19.70 0.43
C GLN A 95 0.67 -19.68 -0.86
N GLU A 96 0.26 -18.92 -1.88
CA GLU A 96 1.00 -18.82 -3.14
C GLU A 96 2.37 -18.17 -2.93
N LEU A 97 2.41 -17.11 -2.10
CA LEU A 97 3.64 -16.40 -1.81
C LEU A 97 4.63 -17.25 -1.01
N ILE A 98 4.18 -18.04 -0.03
CA ILE A 98 5.07 -18.96 0.69
C ILE A 98 5.56 -20.11 -0.20
N LYS A 99 4.71 -20.63 -1.09
CA LYS A 99 5.09 -21.70 -2.04
C LYS A 99 6.14 -21.25 -3.05
N SER A 100 6.20 -19.94 -3.35
CA SER A 100 7.08 -19.38 -4.37
C SER A 100 8.59 -19.49 -4.07
N ARG A 101 8.99 -20.04 -2.90
CA ARG A 101 10.38 -20.12 -2.40
C ARG A 101 11.07 -18.76 -2.26
N ILE A 102 10.33 -17.66 -2.39
CA ILE A 102 10.84 -16.31 -2.17
C ILE A 102 10.92 -16.09 -0.66
N LYS A 103 12.03 -15.52 -0.19
CA LYS A 103 12.20 -15.15 1.22
C LYS A 103 11.31 -13.92 1.51
N ILE A 104 10.17 -14.17 2.13
CA ILE A 104 9.16 -13.18 2.47
C ILE A 104 8.82 -13.31 3.95
N ASP A 105 8.87 -12.20 4.66
CA ASP A 105 8.44 -12.11 6.04
C ASP A 105 7.12 -11.34 6.11
N PHE A 106 6.02 -12.02 6.42
CA PHE A 106 4.76 -11.35 6.74
C PHE A 106 4.83 -10.80 8.16
N LEU A 107 4.58 -9.50 8.32
CA LEU A 107 4.47 -8.90 9.64
C LEU A 107 3.21 -9.41 10.33
N SER A 108 3.35 -9.77 11.60
CA SER A 108 2.24 -10.26 12.42
C SER A 108 2.05 -9.39 13.66
N LYS A 109 0.80 -9.32 14.13
CA LYS A 109 0.39 -8.76 15.43
C LYS A 109 1.04 -7.40 15.68
N ASP A 110 1.75 -7.26 16.80
CA ASP A 110 2.37 -6.02 17.26
C ASP A 110 3.32 -5.41 16.22
N GLN A 111 4.05 -6.23 15.46
CA GLN A 111 4.95 -5.73 14.41
C GLN A 111 4.16 -5.11 13.25
N LEU A 112 3.06 -5.77 12.87
CA LEU A 112 2.16 -5.29 11.83
C LEU A 112 1.48 -4.00 12.27
N GLU A 113 0.92 -3.98 13.49
CA GLU A 113 0.25 -2.82 14.07
C GLU A 113 1.20 -1.64 14.19
N THR A 114 2.36 -1.84 14.80
CA THR A 114 3.38 -0.80 14.96
C THR A 114 3.83 -0.24 13.61
N THR A 115 4.06 -1.11 12.63
CA THR A 115 4.48 -0.67 11.29
C THR A 115 3.37 0.07 10.58
N PHE A 116 2.13 -0.42 10.64
CA PHE A 116 0.97 0.22 10.04
C PHE A 116 0.70 1.59 10.66
N LEU A 117 0.69 1.69 11.99
CA LEU A 117 0.53 2.96 12.70
C LEU A 117 1.68 3.91 12.38
N ASN A 118 2.91 3.42 12.25
CA ASN A 118 4.02 4.25 11.83
C ASN A 118 3.86 4.78 10.39
N ILE A 119 3.31 3.97 9.47
CA ILE A 119 3.01 4.42 8.11
C ILE A 119 1.90 5.48 8.10
N VAL A 120 0.89 5.32 8.96
CA VAL A 120 -0.31 6.19 8.97
C VAL A 120 -0.12 7.45 9.82
N PHE A 121 0.61 7.38 10.94
CA PHE A 121 0.65 8.43 11.98
C PHE A 121 2.03 8.99 12.27
N LYS A 122 3.13 8.37 11.82
CA LYS A 122 4.47 8.90 12.11
C LYS A 122 4.71 10.12 11.23
N ASN A 123 4.80 11.29 11.88
CA ASN A 123 5.07 12.63 11.33
C ASN A 123 3.87 13.55 11.10
N PHE A 124 2.77 13.34 11.81
CA PHE A 124 1.64 14.23 11.70
C PHE A 124 1.16 14.68 13.07
N SER A 125 1.17 16.00 13.33
CA SER A 125 0.42 16.55 14.46
C SER A 125 -1.08 16.23 14.32
N SER A 126 -1.81 16.24 15.43
CA SER A 126 -3.20 15.76 15.53
C SER A 126 -4.20 16.42 14.57
N ASN A 127 -3.82 17.52 13.90
CA ASN A 127 -4.63 18.29 12.97
C ASN A 127 -3.96 18.39 11.58
N ILE A 128 -3.87 17.26 10.86
CA ILE A 128 -3.44 17.30 9.45
C ILE A 128 -4.59 17.82 8.58
N ILE A 129 -4.31 18.85 7.79
CA ILE A 129 -5.16 19.26 6.67
C ILE A 129 -4.45 18.81 5.39
N GLY A 130 -5.01 17.80 4.74
CA GLY A 130 -4.61 17.39 3.40
C GLY A 130 -5.44 18.14 2.36
N SER A 131 -4.78 18.84 1.44
CA SER A 131 -5.43 19.44 0.27
C SER A 131 -4.70 19.00 -0.98
N GLN A 132 -5.42 18.43 -1.94
CA GLN A 132 -4.87 18.17 -3.27
C GLN A 132 -4.83 19.48 -4.06
N VAL A 133 -3.64 19.83 -4.55
CA VAL A 133 -3.42 20.94 -5.49
C VAL A 133 -2.79 20.33 -6.74
N SER A 134 -3.61 20.09 -7.76
CA SER A 134 -3.21 19.40 -8.99
C SER A 134 -2.62 17.99 -8.72
N GLU A 135 -1.39 17.74 -9.18
CA GLU A 135 -0.63 16.50 -8.96
C GLU A 135 0.10 16.48 -7.60
N THR A 136 -0.09 17.49 -6.75
CA THR A 136 0.57 17.58 -5.45
C THR A 136 -0.43 17.41 -4.32
N LEU A 137 -0.06 16.58 -3.34
CA LEU A 137 -0.76 16.51 -2.07
C LEU A 137 -0.01 17.40 -1.08
N LEU A 138 -0.63 18.51 -0.71
CA LEU A 138 -0.13 19.36 0.36
C LEU A 138 -0.66 18.82 1.68
N LEU A 139 0.26 18.35 2.52
CA LEU A 139 0.00 17.97 3.90
C LEU A 139 0.47 19.12 4.80
N LYS A 140 -0.49 19.80 5.41
CA LYS A 140 -0.24 20.85 6.40
C LYS A 140 -0.57 20.32 7.77
N ASP A 141 0.34 20.57 8.69
CA ASP A 141 0.14 20.35 10.11
C ASP A 141 0.52 21.66 10.86
N GLU A 142 0.37 21.72 12.18
CA GLU A 142 0.52 23.00 12.91
C GLU A 142 1.94 23.60 12.78
N GLU A 143 2.96 22.79 12.48
CA GLU A 143 4.36 23.19 12.46
C GLU A 143 5.02 23.08 11.08
N THR A 144 4.46 22.27 10.16
CA THR A 144 5.11 21.92 8.90
C THR A 144 4.15 21.87 7.72
N SER A 145 4.68 22.20 6.53
CA SER A 145 4.02 21.96 5.25
C SER A 145 4.89 21.01 4.44
N ARG A 146 4.33 19.87 4.04
CA ARG A 146 5.00 18.90 3.16
C ARG A 146 4.23 18.78 1.86
N TYR A 147 4.94 18.91 0.75
CA TYR A 147 4.42 18.62 -0.58
C TYR A 147 4.80 17.19 -0.95
N ILE A 148 3.82 16.42 -1.39
CA ILE A 148 4.03 15.09 -1.97
C ILE A 148 3.59 15.18 -3.42
N ASP A 149 4.55 15.09 -4.33
CA ASP A 149 4.25 14.98 -5.76
C ASP A 149 3.74 13.57 -6.07
N ILE A 150 2.57 13.49 -6.71
CA ILE A 150 1.91 12.25 -7.09
C ILE A 150 1.85 12.20 -8.61
N TYR A 151 2.53 11.21 -9.19
CA TYR A 151 2.54 10.99 -10.63
C TYR A 151 1.81 9.69 -10.97
N ASP A 152 0.87 9.76 -11.91
CA ASP A 152 0.18 8.61 -12.46
C ASP A 152 0.78 8.25 -13.82
N ILE A 153 1.23 6.99 -13.97
CA ILE A 153 1.78 6.48 -15.24
C ILE A 153 0.81 5.44 -15.80
N ASN A 154 0.20 5.72 -16.94
CA ASN A 154 -0.66 4.75 -17.63
C ASN A 154 0.20 3.70 -18.35
N LEU A 155 0.12 2.45 -17.89
CA LEU A 155 0.86 1.32 -18.45
C LEU A 155 0.06 0.52 -19.49
N SER A 156 -1.14 0.97 -19.89
CA SER A 156 -2.03 0.25 -20.82
C SER A 156 -1.33 -0.14 -22.12
N ASN A 157 -0.64 0.82 -22.74
CA ASN A 157 0.06 0.67 -24.01
C ASN A 157 1.41 -0.04 -23.91
N ILE A 158 1.88 -0.35 -22.70
CA ILE A 158 3.14 -1.07 -22.49
C ILE A 158 2.86 -2.57 -22.50
N LYS A 159 3.40 -3.26 -23.52
CA LYS A 159 3.27 -4.73 -23.66
C LYS A 159 4.00 -5.46 -22.53
N GLU A 160 5.26 -5.10 -22.28
CA GLU A 160 6.10 -5.72 -21.26
C GLU A 160 6.12 -4.89 -19.96
N LYS A 161 4.99 -4.85 -19.25
CA LYS A 161 4.83 -4.06 -18.02
C LYS A 161 5.87 -4.39 -16.95
N ASN A 162 6.21 -5.68 -16.79
CA ASN A 162 7.20 -6.13 -15.82
C ASN A 162 8.61 -5.62 -16.19
N THR A 163 9.03 -5.78 -17.44
CA THR A 163 10.33 -5.29 -17.92
C THR A 163 10.44 -3.77 -17.79
N PHE A 164 9.39 -3.05 -18.18
CA PHE A 164 9.32 -1.59 -17.99
C PHE A 164 9.53 -1.21 -16.53
N PHE A 165 8.80 -1.86 -15.61
CA PHE A 165 8.90 -1.57 -14.20
C PHE A 165 10.32 -1.77 -13.66
N LEU A 166 10.96 -2.89 -13.99
CA LEU A 166 12.34 -3.18 -13.59
C LEU A 166 13.31 -2.10 -14.08
N ASN A 167 13.18 -1.72 -15.35
CA ASN A 167 14.01 -0.68 -15.96
C ASN A 167 13.77 0.68 -15.32
N PHE A 168 12.53 1.01 -15.00
CA PHE A 168 12.16 2.26 -14.32
C PHE A 168 12.80 2.35 -12.93
N ILE A 169 12.72 1.30 -12.11
CA ILE A 169 13.39 1.28 -10.80
C ILE A 169 14.92 1.38 -10.96
N ASN A 170 15.49 0.64 -11.91
CA ASN A 170 16.93 0.69 -12.17
C ASN A 170 17.37 2.10 -12.59
N LEU A 171 16.56 2.81 -13.37
CA LEU A 171 16.81 4.20 -13.72
C LEU A 171 16.75 5.10 -12.48
N LEU A 172 15.71 5.00 -11.67
CA LEU A 172 15.52 5.84 -10.49
C LEU A 172 16.63 5.65 -9.45
N THR A 173 17.08 4.42 -9.24
CA THR A 173 18.20 4.13 -8.34
C THR A 173 19.54 4.69 -8.81
N LYS A 174 19.69 4.99 -10.11
CA LYS A 174 20.88 5.67 -10.65
C LYS A 174 20.87 7.18 -10.45
N LEU A 175 19.74 7.79 -10.09
CA LEU A 175 19.63 9.24 -9.92
C LEU A 175 20.29 9.77 -8.62
N ASN A 176 20.89 8.89 -7.80
CA ASN A 176 21.61 9.22 -6.55
C ASN A 176 20.84 10.19 -5.63
N ARG A 177 19.52 10.00 -5.53
CA ARG A 177 18.63 10.82 -4.68
C ARG A 177 18.32 10.08 -3.38
N ASN A 178 18.49 10.77 -2.26
CA ASN A 178 18.06 10.26 -0.96
C ASN A 178 16.53 10.32 -0.87
N GLY A 179 15.88 9.19 -0.58
CA GLY A 179 14.44 9.18 -0.38
C GLY A 179 13.80 7.80 -0.47
N TYR A 180 12.47 7.80 -0.35
CA TYR A 180 11.63 6.64 -0.58
C TYR A 180 10.85 6.82 -1.88
N LEU A 181 10.84 5.77 -2.68
CA LEU A 181 9.95 5.65 -3.82
C LEU A 181 8.77 4.77 -3.39
N ILE A 182 7.56 5.31 -3.46
CA ILE A 182 6.32 4.59 -3.16
C ILE A 182 5.59 4.39 -4.47
N ILE A 183 5.34 3.14 -4.83
CA ILE A 183 4.69 2.79 -6.09
C ILE A 183 3.43 2.01 -5.78
N ASN A 184 2.30 2.56 -6.20
CA ASN A 184 1.01 1.95 -6.03
C ASN A 184 0.55 1.26 -7.32
N PHE A 185 0.31 -0.03 -7.25
CA PHE A 185 -0.23 -0.82 -8.34
C PHE A 185 -1.71 -1.07 -8.09
N ARG A 186 -2.53 -0.51 -8.98
CA ARG A 186 -3.98 -0.71 -9.02
C ARG A 186 -4.36 -1.24 -10.40
N ARG A 187 -5.46 -1.99 -10.45
CA ARG A 187 -6.10 -2.32 -11.72
C ARG A 187 -6.85 -1.08 -12.22
N ASP A 188 -6.85 -0.82 -13.51
CA ASP A 188 -7.73 0.20 -14.09
C ASP A 188 -9.19 -0.17 -13.79
N SER A 189 -9.93 0.81 -13.30
CA SER A 189 -11.36 0.70 -13.08
C SER A 189 -12.08 0.86 -14.43
N GLU A 190 -12.43 -0.27 -15.04
CA GLU A 190 -13.59 -0.35 -15.94
C GLU A 190 -14.88 -0.27 -15.13
#